data_AF-A0A4P6HS91-F1
#
_entry.id   AF-A0A4P6HS91-F1
#
_cell.length_a   1.000
_cell.length_b   1.000
_cell.length_c   1.000
_cell.angle_alpha   90.00
_cell.angle_beta   90.00
_cell.angle_gamma   90.00
#
_symmetry.space_group_name_H-M   'P 1'
#
loop_
_entity.id
_entity.type
_entity.pdbx_description
1 polymer ?
#
loop_
_entity_poly.entity_id
_entity_poly.type
_entity_poly.pdbx_seq_one_letter_code
_entity_poly.pdbx_strand_id
1 'polypeptide(L)'
;MSFIRINNLSLEIPVFEKTSDAFANKMLNIALGGMISKLNNVATILALDDITLEINSGDSLALVGHNGAGKSTLLRVISGLFLPTLGSIEVEGNISSFLSVGMGMGLRSVRLR
;
A
#
# COMPACT_ATOMS: atom_id res chain seq x y z
N MET A 1 13.01 -18.99 -13.23
CA MET A 1 13.29 -17.84 -14.14
C MET A 1 12.66 -16.65 -13.46
N SER A 2 13.32 -15.49 -13.34
CA SER A 2 12.73 -14.39 -12.56
C SER A 2 11.54 -13.74 -13.27
N PHE A 3 10.43 -13.52 -12.55
CA PHE A 3 9.26 -12.81 -13.06
C PHE A 3 8.51 -12.06 -11.95
N ILE A 4 7.70 -11.10 -12.35
CA ILE A 4 6.71 -10.42 -11.52
C ILE A 4 5.37 -10.52 -12.25
N ARG A 5 4.34 -11.05 -11.58
CA ARG A 5 2.98 -11.13 -12.12
C ARG A 5 2.01 -10.47 -11.16
N ILE A 6 1.17 -9.60 -11.67
CA ILE A 6 0.12 -8.90 -10.93
C ILE A 6 -1.19 -9.14 -11.64
N ASN A 7 -2.21 -9.56 -10.91
CA ASN A 7 -3.56 -9.81 -11.44
C ASN A 7 -4.59 -9.01 -10.64
N ASN A 8 -5.31 -8.13 -11.34
CA ASN A 8 -6.43 -7.34 -10.82
C ASN A 8 -6.13 -6.67 -9.46
N LEU A 9 -4.94 -6.08 -9.34
CA LEU A 9 -4.45 -5.56 -8.09
C LEU A 9 -5.04 -4.19 -7.79
N SER A 10 -5.72 -4.10 -6.66
CA SER A 10 -6.19 -2.82 -6.11
C SER A 10 -5.65 -2.61 -4.69
N LEU A 11 -5.43 -1.35 -4.34
CA LEU A 11 -4.99 -0.95 -3.01
C LEU A 11 -5.79 0.25 -2.53
N GLU A 12 -6.51 0.05 -1.44
CA GLU A 12 -7.21 1.11 -0.72
C GLU A 12 -6.42 1.50 0.54
N ILE A 13 -6.25 2.80 0.74
CA ILE A 13 -5.54 3.35 1.90
C ILE A 13 -6.54 4.15 2.74
N PRO A 14 -6.71 3.81 4.03
CA PRO A 14 -7.55 4.59 4.93
C PRO A 14 -6.93 5.97 5.16
N VAL A 15 -7.77 7.00 5.08
CA VAL A 15 -7.48 8.38 5.42
C VAL A 15 -7.92 8.59 6.86
N PHE A 16 -6.94 8.63 7.75
CA PHE A 16 -7.17 9.05 9.12
C PHE A 16 -7.04 10.57 9.17
N GLU A 17 -8.16 11.26 9.34
CA GLU A 17 -8.12 12.66 9.76
C GLU A 17 -7.46 12.72 11.15
N LYS A 18 -6.48 13.61 11.32
CA LYS A 18 -5.88 13.92 12.62
C LYS A 18 -6.88 14.73 13.43
N THR A 19 -7.88 14.07 14.00
CA THR A 19 -8.88 14.76 14.82
C THR A 19 -8.68 14.37 16.28
N SER A 20 -8.30 15.38 17.07
CA SER A 20 -8.19 15.41 18.54
C SER A 20 -9.43 14.88 19.29
N ASP A 21 -10.48 14.59 18.54
CA ASP A 21 -11.78 14.08 18.95
C ASP A 21 -11.72 12.67 19.55
N ALA A 22 -10.73 11.83 19.24
CA ALA A 22 -10.68 10.47 19.79
C ALA A 22 -10.58 10.45 21.33
N PHE A 23 -9.88 11.41 21.92
CA PHE A 23 -9.78 11.57 23.38
C PHE A 23 -11.05 12.17 23.98
N ALA A 24 -11.58 13.24 23.36
CA ALA A 24 -12.79 13.91 23.81
C ALA A 24 -14.02 12.99 23.76
N ASN A 25 -14.17 12.22 22.68
CA ASN A 25 -15.25 11.24 22.54
C ASN A 25 -15.11 10.10 23.56
N LYS A 26 -13.88 9.67 23.89
CA LYS A 26 -13.65 8.64 24.92
C LYS A 26 -13.97 9.15 26.32
N MET A 27 -13.70 10.42 26.64
CA MET A 27 -14.14 11.04 27.91
C MET A 27 -15.66 11.25 27.95
N LEU A 28 -16.28 11.70 26.85
CA LEU A 28 -17.73 11.85 26.73
C LEU A 28 -18.47 10.53 26.97
N ASN A 29 -17.96 9.42 26.41
CA ASN A 29 -18.56 8.08 26.61
C ASN A 29 -18.53 7.63 28.08
N ILE A 30 -17.50 8.01 28.82
CA ILE A 30 -17.37 7.69 30.26
C ILE A 30 -18.28 8.61 31.08
N ALA A 31 -18.40 9.88 30.71
CA ALA A 31 -19.23 10.86 31.43
C ALA A 31 -20.73 10.67 31.21
N LEU A 32 -21.17 10.17 30.04
CA LEU A 32 -22.58 10.00 29.69
C LEU A 32 -23.16 8.61 30.03
N GLY A 33 -22.37 7.71 30.63
CA GLY A 33 -22.87 6.45 31.19
C GLY A 33 -23.52 5.47 30.19
N GLY A 34 -23.26 5.61 28.88
CA GLY A 34 -23.91 4.81 27.83
C GLY A 34 -23.07 4.61 26.57
N MET A 35 -23.35 3.54 25.82
CA MET A 35 -22.65 3.14 24.60
C MET A 35 -22.95 4.09 23.43
N ILE A 36 -22.14 5.14 23.26
CA ILE A 36 -22.09 5.89 22.00
C ILE A 36 -21.15 5.13 21.06
N SER A 37 -21.74 4.30 20.19
CA SER A 37 -21.03 3.71 19.07
C SER A 37 -20.84 4.78 17.99
N LYS A 38 -19.73 5.52 18.07
CA LYS A 38 -19.32 6.43 17.00
C LYS A 38 -18.82 5.57 15.84
N LEU A 39 -19.68 5.30 14.87
CA LEU A 39 -19.31 4.80 13.54
C LEU A 39 -18.34 5.82 12.93
N ASN A 40 -17.05 5.62 13.17
CA ASN A 40 -16.01 6.42 12.55
C ASN A 40 -16.01 6.09 11.07
N ASN A 41 -16.56 6.99 10.26
CA ASN A 41 -16.56 6.91 8.81
C ASN A 41 -15.12 7.18 8.33
N VAL A 42 -14.24 6.16 8.42
CA VAL A 42 -12.87 6.25 7.89
C VAL A 42 -12.98 6.31 6.38
N ALA A 43 -12.72 7.47 5.80
CA ALA A 43 -12.66 7.60 4.35
C ALA A 43 -11.49 6.76 3.81
N THR A 44 -11.71 5.99 2.75
CA THR A 44 -10.63 5.28 2.05
C THR A 44 -10.34 5.96 0.72
N ILE A 45 -9.07 5.99 0.32
CA ILE A 45 -8.63 6.43 -1.01
C ILE A 45 -8.17 5.21 -1.78
N LEU A 46 -8.68 5.06 -3.00
CA LEU A 46 -8.19 4.07 -3.96
C LEU A 46 -6.85 4.55 -4.54
N ALA A 47 -5.76 3.93 -4.09
CA ALA A 47 -4.40 4.30 -4.47
C ALA A 47 -3.90 3.56 -5.71
N LEU A 48 -4.41 2.34 -5.94
CA LEU A 48 -4.21 1.53 -7.13
C LEU A 48 -5.55 0.88 -7.47
N ASP A 49 -5.90 0.84 -8.75
CA ASP A 49 -7.18 0.32 -9.24
C ASP A 49 -6.95 -0.66 -10.39
N ASP A 50 -7.33 -1.91 -10.17
CA ASP A 50 -7.38 -3.00 -11.15
C ASP A 50 -6.14 -3.13 -12.06
N ILE A 51 -4.96 -3.17 -11.45
CA ILE A 51 -3.70 -3.25 -12.17
C ILE A 51 -3.40 -4.72 -12.50
N THR A 52 -3.20 -5.01 -13.79
CA THR A 52 -2.71 -6.32 -14.27
C THR A 52 -1.45 -6.09 -15.10
N LEU A 53 -0.35 -6.75 -14.73
CA LEU A 53 0.92 -6.66 -15.44
C LEU A 53 1.77 -7.92 -15.26
N GLU A 54 2.57 -8.24 -16.26
CA GLU A 54 3.55 -9.32 -16.23
C GLU A 54 4.89 -8.79 -16.72
N ILE A 55 5.94 -9.03 -15.94
CA ILE A 55 7.32 -8.63 -16.24
C ILE A 55 8.18 -9.88 -16.14
N ASN A 56 8.89 -10.19 -17.23
CA ASN A 56 9.79 -11.31 -17.31
C ASN A 56 11.25 -10.87 -17.23
N SER A 57 12.14 -11.85 -17.07
CA SER A 57 13.58 -11.61 -17.08
C SER A 57 14.01 -10.98 -18.42
N GLY A 58 14.68 -9.82 -18.34
CA GLY A 58 15.12 -9.06 -19.51
C GLY A 58 14.20 -7.89 -19.89
N ASP A 59 12.99 -7.82 -19.33
CA ASP A 59 12.07 -6.73 -19.61
C ASP A 59 12.51 -5.42 -18.94
N SER A 60 12.25 -4.31 -19.62
CA SER A 60 12.42 -2.96 -19.08
C SER A 60 11.07 -2.24 -19.10
N LEU A 61 10.57 -1.89 -17.91
CA LEU A 61 9.28 -1.21 -17.73
C LEU A 61 9.51 0.20 -17.16
N ALA A 62 8.83 1.20 -17.74
CA ALA A 62 8.80 2.56 -17.21
C ALA A 62 7.38 2.90 -16.73
N LEU A 63 7.25 3.37 -15.49
CA LEU A 63 6.00 3.89 -14.95
C LEU A 63 5.92 5.40 -15.20
N VAL A 64 4.97 5.83 -16.02
CA VAL A 64 4.77 7.24 -16.39
C VAL A 64 3.36 7.69 -15.99
N GLY A 65 3.23 8.93 -15.52
CA GLY A 65 1.95 9.49 -15.09
C GLY A 65 2.12 10.71 -14.19
N HIS A 66 1.04 11.41 -13.88
CA HIS A 66 1.06 12.60 -13.02
C HIS A 66 1.42 12.28 -11.56
N ASN A 67 1.76 13.30 -10.78
CA ASN A 67 1.94 13.15 -9.33
C ASN A 67 0.62 12.69 -8.69
N GLY A 68 0.71 11.71 -7.79
CA GLY A 68 -0.48 11.08 -7.19
C GLY A 68 -1.10 9.94 -8.02
N ALA A 69 -0.62 9.64 -9.23
CA ALA A 69 -1.13 8.52 -10.05
C ALA A 69 -0.79 7.11 -9.52
N GLY A 70 -0.34 6.97 -8.27
CA GLY A 70 -0.04 5.65 -7.68
C GLY A 70 1.32 5.04 -8.05
N LYS A 71 2.17 5.66 -8.87
CA LYS A 71 3.47 5.08 -9.31
C LYS A 71 4.36 4.58 -8.16
N SER A 72 4.66 5.44 -7.19
CA SER A 72 5.48 5.05 -6.03
C SER A 72 4.77 4.04 -5.14
N THR A 73 3.44 4.06 -5.11
CA THR A 73 2.63 3.09 -4.38
C THR A 73 2.72 1.71 -5.03
N LEU A 74 2.63 1.63 -6.37
CA LEU A 74 2.83 0.39 -7.13
C LEU A 74 4.22 -0.19 -6.89
N LEU A 75 5.27 0.64 -6.92
CA LEU A 75 6.63 0.18 -6.61
C LEU A 75 6.78 -0.34 -5.18
N ARG A 76 6.07 0.25 -4.21
CA ARG A 76 6.03 -0.24 -2.82
C ARG A 76 5.27 -1.56 -2.69
N VAL A 77 4.21 -1.76 -3.48
CA VAL A 77 3.50 -3.04 -3.52
C VAL A 77 4.40 -4.12 -4.12
N ILE A 78 5.05 -3.83 -5.26
CA ILE A 78 6.00 -4.74 -5.90
C ILE A 78 7.13 -5.10 -4.94
N SER A 79 7.70 -4.13 -4.22
CA SER A 79 8.77 -4.40 -3.26
C SER A 79 8.32 -5.09 -1.97
N GLY A 80 7.04 -5.44 -1.85
CA GLY A 80 6.46 -6.11 -0.68
C GLY A 80 6.32 -5.20 0.55
N LEU A 81 6.44 -3.88 0.39
CA LEU A 81 6.22 -2.93 1.48
C LEU A 81 4.73 -2.73 1.78
N PHE A 82 3.87 -2.86 0.76
CA PHE A 82 2.42 -2.83 0.91
C PHE A 82 1.80 -4.10 0.34
N LEU A 83 0.80 -4.63 1.05
CA LEU A 83 -0.02 -5.73 0.57
C LEU A 83 -1.24 -5.15 -0.16
N PRO A 84 -1.65 -5.72 -1.29
CA PRO A 84 -2.86 -5.28 -1.97
C PRO A 84 -4.12 -5.58 -1.16
N THR A 85 -5.15 -4.77 -1.36
CA THR A 85 -6.47 -4.98 -0.75
C THR A 85 -7.25 -6.04 -1.53
N LEU A 86 -7.08 -6.06 -2.86
CA LEU A 86 -7.69 -7.03 -3.78
C LEU A 86 -6.67 -7.48 -4.83
N GLY A 87 -6.90 -8.64 -5.42
CA GLY A 87 -6.03 -9.23 -6.43
C GLY A 87 -4.83 -9.95 -5.84
N SER A 88 -3.85 -10.24 -6.69
CA SER A 88 -2.63 -10.96 -6.30
C SER A 88 -1.37 -10.40 -6.94
N ILE A 89 -0.25 -10.62 -6.26
CA ILE A 89 1.09 -10.37 -6.76
C ILE A 89 1.97 -11.58 -6.48
N GLU A 90 2.63 -12.07 -7.53
CA GLU A 90 3.59 -13.16 -7.49
C GLU A 90 4.94 -12.62 -7.94
N VAL A 91 5.99 -12.91 -7.18
CA VAL A 91 7.35 -12.52 -7.53
C VAL A 91 8.28 -13.71 -7.36
N GLU A 92 8.93 -14.11 -8.45
CA GLU A 92 10.04 -15.05 -8.44
C GLU A 92 11.35 -14.29 -8.71
N GLY A 93 12.26 -14.30 -7.74
CA GLY A 93 13.57 -13.63 -7.83
C GLY A 93 13.83 -12.68 -6.67
N ASN A 94 14.79 -11.76 -6.86
CA ASN A 94 15.13 -10.74 -5.87
C ASN A 94 14.75 -9.36 -6.39
N ILE A 95 13.99 -8.61 -5.59
CA ILE A 95 13.66 -7.21 -5.90
C ILE A 95 14.66 -6.31 -5.19
N SER A 96 15.32 -5.43 -5.95
CA SER A 96 16.13 -4.34 -5.43
C SER A 96 15.48 -3.00 -5.80
N SER A 97 15.19 -2.17 -4.78
CA SER A 97 14.59 -0.85 -4.98
C SER A 97 15.61 0.24 -4.68
N PHE A 98 15.89 1.12 -5.66
CA PHE A 98 16.79 2.27 -5.53
C PHE A 98 16.02 3.60 -5.38
N LEU A 99 14.91 3.57 -4.64
CA LEU A 99 14.12 4.77 -4.36
C LEU A 99 14.80 5.54 -3.21
N SER A 100 15.66 6.51 -3.55
CA SER A 100 16.48 7.35 -2.65
C SER A 100 15.75 7.79 -1.35
N VAL A 101 16.39 7.85 -0.18
CA VAL A 101 17.53 8.73 0.16
C VAL A 101 18.61 8.00 0.98
N GLY A 102 19.86 8.04 0.48
CA GLY A 102 21.06 7.63 1.21
C GLY A 102 21.81 6.47 0.55
N MET A 103 23.08 6.67 0.23
CA MET A 103 23.99 5.61 -0.20
C MET A 103 24.02 4.49 0.86
N GLY A 104 23.53 3.29 0.50
CA GLY A 104 23.77 2.07 1.27
C GLY A 104 22.68 1.68 2.29
N MET A 105 22.21 0.42 2.12
CA MET A 105 21.56 -0.45 3.11
C MET A 105 20.08 -0.13 3.44
N GLY A 106 19.14 -1.09 3.51
CA GLY A 106 19.27 -2.55 3.62
C GLY A 106 18.24 -3.31 2.78
N LEU A 107 18.74 -4.39 2.16
CA LEU A 107 17.94 -5.40 1.47
C LEU A 107 17.06 -6.13 2.49
N ARG A 108 15.74 -5.97 2.40
CA ARG A 108 14.83 -7.00 2.93
C ARG A 108 14.55 -7.95 1.78
N SER A 109 15.12 -9.15 1.87
CA SER A 109 14.74 -10.24 0.97
C SER A 109 13.28 -10.60 1.25
N VAL A 110 12.39 -10.25 0.35
CA VAL A 110 11.03 -10.78 0.35
C VAL A 110 11.11 -12.16 -0.27
N ARG A 111 11.21 -13.20 0.57
CA ARG A 111 11.17 -14.60 0.12
C ARG A 111 9.70 -15.01 0.01
N LEU A 112 9.15 -14.96 -1.20
CA LEU A 112 7.89 -15.61 -1.53
C LEU A 112 8.19 -17.06 -1.94
N ARG A 113 7.35 -18.00 -1.48
CA ARG A 113 7.45 -19.44 -1.75
C ARG A 113 6.73 -19.80 -3.03
#